data_AF-A0A832H3Z8-F1
#
_entry.id   AF-A0A832H3Z8-F1
#
_cell.length_a   1.000
_cell.length_b   1.000
_cell.length_c   1.000
_cell.angle_alpha   90.00
_cell.angle_beta   90.00
_cell.angle_gamma   90.00
#
_symmetry.space_group_name_H-M   'P 1'
#
loop_
_entity.id
_entity.type
_entity.pdbx_description
1 polymer ?
#
loop_
_entity_poly.entity_id
_entity_poly.type
_entity_poly.pdbx_seq_one_letter_code
_entity_poly.pdbx_strand_id
1 'polypeptide(L)'
;MSQAGRVPVLAFWRTEPLPVAIRNLCAANVNDIAQGRDNALTAAGVPCISGNTYALVVYAVDTNPGATWAGRARLVRYKLSQFTDSATDEGDQSTGYANPLRSAEYTFQQWPYRLEGSAAVNRQTVADDVSDTRPLGTPTAAENPIQTLVDFVDSRGAVIVDANGVVTSGVTLSCDEFVANDQTGNPDPSTIAGALSPPIANNPNNVYGFYACVRGGGVGNSNISGVNQDVVLTIVGNVAGKGGFPKAEAADEETRVYRLSPLQTRVLVRGVVRKQG
;
A
#
# COMPACT_ATOMS: atom_id res chain seq x y z
N MET A 1 -8.01 8.38 -1.48
CA MET A 1 -7.76 8.74 -2.89
C MET A 1 -8.34 7.63 -3.78
N SER A 2 -9.65 7.68 -4.07
CA SER A 2 -10.26 6.82 -5.09
C SER A 2 -10.27 7.63 -6.39
N GLN A 3 -9.57 7.16 -7.41
CA GLN A 3 -9.75 7.65 -8.77
C GLN A 3 -10.67 6.67 -9.50
N ALA A 4 -11.58 7.17 -10.33
CA ALA A 4 -12.52 6.34 -11.07
C ALA A 4 -11.78 5.23 -11.86
N GLY A 5 -12.19 3.98 -11.67
CA GLY A 5 -11.58 2.80 -12.30
C GLY A 5 -10.28 2.29 -11.66
N ARG A 6 -9.90 2.79 -10.48
CA ARG A 6 -8.80 2.24 -9.67
C ARG A 6 -9.27 1.81 -8.29
N VAL A 7 -8.98 0.57 -7.92
CA VAL A 7 -9.31 0.00 -6.61
C VAL A 7 -8.02 -0.19 -5.82
N PRO A 8 -7.83 0.50 -4.68
CA PRO A 8 -6.66 0.29 -3.83
C PRO A 8 -6.71 -1.11 -3.20
N VAL A 9 -5.57 -1.80 -3.20
CA VAL A 9 -5.48 -3.18 -2.69
C VAL A 9 -4.49 -3.35 -1.54
N LEU A 10 -3.45 -2.52 -1.50
CA LEU A 10 -2.47 -2.52 -0.41
C LEU A 10 -1.94 -1.10 -0.24
N ALA A 11 -1.92 -0.61 1.00
CA ALA A 11 -1.30 0.65 1.35
C ALA A 11 -0.38 0.44 2.56
N PHE A 12 0.84 0.98 2.50
CA PHE A 12 1.77 0.94 3.62
C PHE A 12 2.74 2.11 3.56
N TRP A 13 3.35 2.37 4.71
CA TRP A 13 4.41 3.35 4.84
C TRP A 13 5.76 2.69 4.66
N ARG A 14 6.59 3.29 3.80
CA ARG A 14 7.96 2.88 3.56
C ARG A 14 8.90 3.97 4.05
N THR A 15 9.93 3.59 4.78
CA THR A 15 11.05 4.51 5.09
C THR A 15 11.93 4.70 3.87
N GLU A 16 12.33 5.94 3.61
CA GLU A 16 13.25 6.31 2.54
C GLU A 16 14.27 7.35 3.02
N PRO A 17 15.49 7.34 2.48
CA PRO A 17 16.48 8.34 2.84
C PRO A 17 16.02 9.72 2.38
N LEU A 18 16.36 10.76 3.15
CA LEU A 18 16.18 12.13 2.69
C LEU A 18 16.98 12.37 1.39
N PRO A 19 16.47 13.19 0.45
CA PRO A 19 17.21 13.61 -0.73
C PRO A 19 18.56 14.22 -0.34
N VAL A 20 19.57 14.04 -1.19
CA VAL A 20 20.96 14.43 -0.90
C VAL A 20 21.06 15.92 -0.53
N ALA A 21 20.37 16.78 -1.27
CA ALA A 21 20.37 18.22 -1.02
C ALA A 21 19.78 18.55 0.38
N ILE A 22 18.63 17.95 0.73
CA ILE A 22 18.03 18.11 2.05
C ILE A 22 18.95 17.61 3.18
N ARG A 23 19.64 16.48 2.98
CA ARG A 23 20.64 16.00 3.95
C ARG A 23 21.79 16.97 4.13
N ASN A 24 22.26 17.59 3.04
CA ASN A 24 23.32 18.60 3.11
C ASN A 24 22.82 19.85 3.86
N LEU A 25 21.56 20.26 3.66
CA LEU A 25 20.94 21.35 4.43
C LEU A 25 20.84 21.00 5.92
N CYS A 26 20.44 19.77 6.26
CA CYS A 26 20.45 19.30 7.64
C CYS A 26 21.86 19.37 8.27
N ALA A 27 22.89 18.96 7.52
CA ALA A 27 24.27 19.02 8.00
C ALA A 27 24.76 20.46 8.19
N ALA A 28 24.40 21.37 7.28
CA ALA A 28 24.76 22.79 7.38
C ALA A 28 24.09 23.48 8.58
N ASN A 29 22.89 23.05 8.98
CA ASN A 29 22.10 23.64 10.06
C ASN A 29 22.14 22.80 11.36
N VAL A 30 23.13 21.93 11.53
CA VAL A 30 23.21 20.98 12.66
C VAL A 30 23.14 21.66 14.03
N ASN A 31 23.73 22.84 14.18
CA ASN A 31 23.74 23.57 15.45
C ASN A 31 22.34 24.07 15.83
N ASP A 32 21.58 24.58 14.86
CA ASP A 32 20.23 25.07 15.11
C ASP A 32 19.27 23.90 15.39
N ILE A 33 19.43 22.79 14.67
CA ILE A 33 18.65 21.56 14.89
C ILE A 33 18.96 20.97 16.27
N ALA A 34 20.23 20.88 16.67
CA ALA A 34 20.63 20.32 17.96
C ALA A 34 20.14 21.16 19.15
N GLN A 35 19.98 22.47 18.96
CA GLN A 35 19.48 23.39 19.98
C GLN A 35 17.95 23.55 19.95
N GLY A 36 17.25 22.82 19.08
CA GLY A 36 15.79 22.90 18.95
C GLY A 36 15.30 24.28 18.52
N ARG A 37 16.13 25.04 17.78
CA ARG A 37 15.74 26.36 17.28
C ARG A 37 14.81 26.20 16.09
N ASP A 38 13.85 27.13 16.00
CA ASP A 38 12.99 27.24 14.83
C ASP A 38 13.84 27.64 13.61
N ASN A 39 13.79 26.80 12.58
CA ASN A 39 14.37 27.06 11.29
C ASN A 39 13.45 26.49 10.21
N ALA A 40 13.74 26.80 8.94
CA ALA A 40 12.88 26.38 7.84
C ALA A 40 12.76 24.85 7.75
N LEU A 41 13.82 24.10 8.07
CA LEU A 41 13.81 22.63 8.08
C LEU A 41 12.91 22.07 9.19
N THR A 42 12.96 22.63 10.40
CA THR A 42 12.11 22.19 11.52
C THR A 42 10.65 22.59 11.33
N ALA A 43 10.39 23.80 10.82
CA ALA A 43 9.04 24.25 10.45
C ALA A 43 8.41 23.38 9.36
N ALA A 44 9.21 23.00 8.36
CA ALA A 44 8.84 22.08 7.30
C ALA A 44 8.72 20.61 7.78
N GLY A 45 9.07 20.30 9.03
CA GLY A 45 9.00 18.95 9.58
C GLY A 45 9.99 17.97 8.93
N VAL A 46 11.16 18.46 8.53
CA VAL A 46 12.26 17.65 7.97
C VAL A 46 12.89 16.83 9.11
N PRO A 47 12.91 15.48 9.02
CA PRO A 47 13.46 14.63 10.07
C PRO A 47 15.00 14.53 9.99
N CYS A 48 15.69 15.65 10.17
CA CYS A 48 17.15 15.73 10.00
C CYS A 48 17.94 14.76 10.89
N ILE A 49 17.45 14.46 12.11
CA ILE A 49 18.12 13.56 13.05
C ILE A 49 18.10 12.11 12.55
N SER A 50 16.99 11.64 11.98
CA SER A 50 16.88 10.26 11.48
C SER A 50 17.54 10.08 10.11
N GLY A 51 17.69 11.18 9.35
CA GLY A 51 18.15 11.16 7.96
C GLY A 51 17.19 10.48 6.99
N ASN A 52 15.99 10.10 7.47
CA ASN A 52 15.02 9.31 6.73
C ASN A 52 13.61 9.89 6.89
N THR A 53 12.86 9.91 5.79
CA THR A 53 11.44 10.25 5.75
C THR A 53 10.60 9.00 5.44
N TYR A 54 9.28 9.17 5.40
CA TYR A 54 8.33 8.14 5.03
C TYR A 54 7.67 8.50 3.70
N ALA A 55 7.47 7.49 2.86
CA ALA A 55 6.60 7.58 1.70
C ALA A 55 5.39 6.67 1.90
N LEU A 56 4.20 7.17 1.55
CA LEU A 56 3.03 6.32 1.42
C LEU A 56 3.09 5.61 0.07
N VAL A 57 3.08 4.29 0.10
CA VAL A 57 3.02 3.46 -1.12
C VAL A 57 1.64 2.81 -1.18
N VAL A 58 0.93 3.04 -2.28
CA VAL A 58 -0.37 2.45 -2.55
C VAL A 58 -0.30 1.63 -3.81
N TYR A 59 -0.61 0.36 -3.71
CA TYR A 59 -0.88 -0.51 -4.84
C TYR A 59 -2.37 -0.49 -5.14
N ALA A 60 -2.71 -0.36 -6.40
CA ALA A 60 -4.10 -0.37 -6.86
C ALA A 60 -4.22 -1.21 -8.14
N VAL A 61 -5.39 -1.82 -8.30
CA VAL A 61 -5.79 -2.47 -9.55
C VAL A 61 -6.45 -1.41 -10.43
N ASP A 62 -5.91 -1.22 -11.63
CA ASP A 62 -6.44 -0.31 -12.65
C ASP A 62 -7.12 -1.16 -13.74
N THR A 63 -8.42 -0.93 -13.94
CA THR A 63 -9.23 -1.64 -14.95
C THR A 63 -9.51 -0.78 -16.18
N ASN A 64 -8.99 0.45 -16.23
CA ASN A 64 -9.19 1.33 -17.37
C ASN A 64 -8.17 0.98 -18.47
N PRO A 65 -8.61 0.46 -19.64
CA PRO A 65 -7.70 0.18 -20.74
C PRO A 65 -7.07 1.48 -21.26
N GLY A 66 -5.81 1.39 -21.69
CA GLY A 66 -5.06 2.52 -22.23
C GLY A 66 -4.33 2.14 -23.51
N ALA A 67 -3.76 3.10 -24.23
CA ALA A 67 -3.08 2.84 -25.49
C ALA A 67 -1.88 1.87 -25.36
N THR A 68 -1.29 1.76 -24.17
CA THR A 68 -0.13 0.92 -23.90
C THR A 68 -0.47 -0.50 -23.44
N TRP A 69 -1.75 -0.82 -23.20
CA TRP A 69 -2.15 -2.08 -22.58
C TRP A 69 -3.57 -2.53 -22.95
N ALA A 70 -3.71 -3.81 -23.34
CA ALA A 70 -4.97 -4.41 -23.81
C ALA A 70 -5.49 -5.57 -22.91
N GLY A 71 -4.91 -5.75 -21.72
CA GLY A 71 -5.34 -6.78 -20.78
C GLY A 71 -6.64 -6.42 -20.04
N ARG A 72 -7.02 -7.25 -19.07
CA ARG A 72 -8.25 -7.08 -18.27
C ARG A 72 -8.09 -6.16 -17.04
N ALA A 73 -7.00 -6.31 -16.28
CA ALA A 73 -6.56 -5.34 -15.27
C ALA A 73 -5.02 -5.25 -15.20
N ARG A 74 -4.51 -4.19 -14.57
CA ARG A 74 -3.07 -4.04 -14.26
C ARG A 74 -2.85 -3.60 -12.83
N LEU A 75 -1.70 -3.97 -12.26
CA LEU A 75 -1.27 -3.49 -10.95
C LEU A 75 -0.46 -2.22 -11.15
N VAL A 76 -0.94 -1.14 -10.56
CA VAL A 76 -0.25 0.13 -10.52
C VAL A 76 0.21 0.45 -9.10
N ARG A 77 1.31 1.19 -9.00
CA ARG A 77 1.84 1.73 -7.76
C ARG A 77 1.81 3.24 -7.81
N TYR A 78 1.19 3.81 -6.80
CA TYR A 78 1.29 5.20 -6.42
C TYR A 78 2.27 5.33 -5.24
N LYS A 79 3.12 6.36 -5.29
CA LYS A 79 4.04 6.72 -4.21
C LYS A 79 3.83 8.19 -3.89
N LEU A 80 3.60 8.51 -2.62
CA LEU A 80 3.60 9.87 -2.11
C LEU A 80 4.75 10.02 -1.11
N SER A 81 5.85 10.57 -1.59
CA SER A 81 7.03 10.91 -0.79
C SER A 81 6.79 12.22 -0.01
N GLN A 82 7.57 12.50 1.05
CA GLN A 82 7.56 13.84 1.64
C GLN A 82 8.14 14.89 0.69
N PHE A 83 9.20 14.52 -0.04
CA PHE A 83 9.94 15.39 -0.94
C PHE A 83 9.91 14.83 -2.35
N THR A 84 9.92 15.72 -3.33
CA THR A 84 10.12 15.30 -4.73
C THR A 84 11.52 14.71 -4.92
N ASP A 85 11.71 13.86 -5.93
CA ASP A 85 13.02 13.25 -6.21
C ASP A 85 14.09 14.31 -6.56
N SER A 86 13.67 15.48 -7.04
CA SER A 86 14.50 16.63 -7.39
C SER A 86 14.60 17.68 -6.29
N ALA A 87 14.12 17.39 -5.07
CA ALA A 87 14.09 18.38 -3.99
C ALA A 87 15.48 18.93 -3.66
N THR A 88 15.59 20.25 -3.69
CA THR A 88 16.78 21.03 -3.39
C THR A 88 16.65 21.80 -2.08
N ASP A 89 15.44 22.13 -1.65
CA ASP A 89 15.14 22.85 -0.41
C ASP A 89 13.94 22.28 0.37
N GLU A 90 13.69 22.83 1.56
CA GLU A 90 12.58 22.41 2.43
C GLU A 90 11.18 22.69 1.85
N GLY A 91 11.08 23.59 0.87
CA GLY A 91 9.86 23.96 0.17
C GLY A 91 9.47 22.96 -0.93
N ASP A 92 10.41 22.16 -1.42
CA ASP A 92 10.21 21.11 -2.44
C ASP A 92 9.45 19.86 -1.91
N GLN A 93 8.55 20.07 -0.95
CA GLN A 93 7.66 19.03 -0.44
C GLN A 93 6.59 18.66 -1.44
N SER A 94 6.20 17.39 -1.43
CA SER A 94 5.11 16.92 -2.28
C SER A 94 3.76 17.44 -1.79
N THR A 95 3.00 18.04 -2.70
CA THR A 95 1.64 18.52 -2.45
C THR A 95 0.76 17.44 -1.83
N GLY A 96 0.09 17.79 -0.72
CA GLY A 96 -0.81 16.90 0.00
C GLY A 96 -0.12 15.83 0.85
N TYR A 97 1.21 15.86 0.99
CA TYR A 97 1.89 15.06 2.00
C TYR A 97 1.58 15.60 3.41
N ALA A 98 1.29 14.69 4.34
CA ALA A 98 1.13 15.01 5.76
C ALA A 98 1.99 14.04 6.56
N ASN A 99 2.96 14.54 7.33
CA ASN A 99 3.83 13.67 8.12
C ASN A 99 3.01 12.94 9.21
N PRO A 100 2.96 11.59 9.20
CA PRO A 100 2.18 10.81 10.16
C PRO A 100 2.77 10.84 11.58
N LEU A 101 4.00 11.32 11.76
CA LEU A 101 4.67 11.42 13.07
C LEU A 101 4.73 12.84 13.63
N ARG A 102 4.10 13.83 12.98
CA ARG A 102 4.23 15.23 13.38
C ARG A 102 3.66 15.53 14.78
N SER A 103 2.67 14.77 15.24
CA SER A 103 2.13 14.86 16.59
C SER A 103 1.83 13.46 17.14
N ALA A 104 1.82 13.37 18.47
CA ALA A 104 1.60 12.13 19.21
C ALA A 104 0.17 11.59 19.11
N GLU A 105 -0.78 12.41 18.65
CA GLU A 105 -2.18 12.01 18.43
C GLU A 105 -2.34 11.24 17.11
N TYR A 106 -1.29 11.16 16.30
CA TYR A 106 -1.33 10.58 14.98
C TYR A 106 -0.80 9.16 14.98
N THR A 107 -1.44 8.34 14.14
CA THR A 107 -0.96 7.02 13.81
C THR A 107 -0.88 6.88 12.31
N PHE A 108 0.05 6.05 11.84
CA PHE A 108 0.14 5.67 10.43
C PHE A 108 -1.18 5.09 9.87
N GLN A 109 -2.05 4.58 10.74
CA GLN A 109 -3.31 3.91 10.39
C GLN A 109 -4.46 4.89 10.12
N GLN A 110 -4.45 6.07 10.74
CA GLN A 110 -5.52 7.06 10.60
C GLN A 110 -5.26 8.05 9.46
N TRP A 111 -4.05 8.05 8.91
CA TRP A 111 -3.68 8.94 7.81
C TRP A 111 -4.62 8.81 6.59
N PRO A 112 -4.98 9.91 5.90
CA PRO A 112 -4.58 11.30 6.15
C PRO A 112 -5.50 12.04 7.12
N TYR A 113 -6.37 11.32 7.81
CA TYR A 113 -7.39 11.92 8.65
C TYR A 113 -6.90 12.08 10.07
N ARG A 114 -7.24 13.22 10.69
CA ARG A 114 -7.24 13.35 12.14
C ARG A 114 -8.68 13.36 12.64
N LEU A 115 -8.89 12.80 13.83
CA LEU A 115 -10.17 12.89 14.51
C LEU A 115 -10.19 14.18 15.32
N GLU A 116 -11.12 15.08 15.00
CA GLU A 116 -11.43 16.26 15.79
C GLU A 116 -12.81 16.07 16.42
N GLY A 117 -12.84 15.68 17.69
CA GLY A 117 -14.07 15.25 18.34
C GLY A 117 -14.65 14.03 17.61
N SER A 118 -15.82 14.21 16.99
CA SER A 118 -16.50 13.17 16.19
C SER A 118 -16.26 13.30 14.67
N ALA A 119 -15.55 14.33 14.20
CA ALA A 119 -15.33 14.59 12.78
C ALA A 119 -13.95 14.10 12.32
N ALA A 120 -13.87 13.59 11.09
CA ALA A 120 -12.59 13.28 10.44
C ALA A 120 -12.18 14.44 9.52
N VAL A 121 -11.05 15.08 9.81
CA VAL A 121 -10.50 16.19 9.02
C VAL A 121 -9.39 15.66 8.12
N ASN A 122 -9.50 15.91 6.81
CA ASN A 122 -8.48 15.54 5.85
C ASN A 122 -7.30 16.53 5.91
N ARG A 123 -6.15 16.06 6.36
CA ARG A 123 -4.95 16.89 6.51
C ARG A 123 -4.21 17.14 5.20
N GLN A 124 -4.58 16.49 4.11
CA GLN A 124 -4.04 16.88 2.81
C GLN A 124 -4.54 18.26 2.39
N THR A 125 -5.69 18.70 2.92
CA THR A 125 -6.36 19.95 2.53
C THR A 125 -6.35 21.02 3.62
N VAL A 126 -5.90 20.71 4.83
CA VAL A 126 -5.91 21.63 5.98
C VAL A 126 -4.57 21.57 6.70
N ALA A 127 -4.04 22.74 7.06
CA ALA A 127 -2.83 22.90 7.88
C ALA A 127 -3.07 22.40 9.33
N ASP A 128 -1.99 21.95 9.97
CA ASP A 128 -2.05 21.60 11.40
C ASP A 128 -2.00 22.81 12.32
N ASP A 129 -1.26 23.83 11.90
CA ASP A 129 -1.01 25.04 12.66
C ASP A 129 -0.62 26.17 11.68
N VAL A 130 -0.60 27.40 12.15
CA VAL A 130 -0.17 28.60 11.43
C VAL A 130 1.28 28.49 10.95
N SER A 131 2.12 27.70 11.64
CA SER A 131 3.50 27.41 11.25
C SER A 131 3.65 26.31 10.20
N ASP A 132 2.56 25.68 9.78
CA ASP A 132 2.59 24.59 8.80
C ASP A 132 2.80 25.12 7.38
N THR A 133 4.04 25.08 6.92
CA THR A 133 4.45 25.57 5.59
C THR A 133 4.32 24.54 4.47
N ARG A 134 3.77 23.35 4.75
CA ARG A 134 3.70 22.28 3.75
C ARG A 134 2.71 22.61 2.62
N PRO A 135 2.98 22.19 1.38
CA PRO A 135 2.04 22.38 0.28
C PRO A 135 0.76 21.56 0.49
N LEU A 136 -0.37 22.25 0.73
CA LEU A 136 -1.69 21.64 0.86
C LEU A 136 -2.30 21.40 -0.52
N GLY A 137 -3.07 20.32 -0.65
CA GLY A 137 -3.80 20.00 -1.87
C GLY A 137 -4.01 18.51 -2.05
N THR A 138 -4.71 18.15 -3.14
CA THR A 138 -4.77 16.76 -3.57
C THR A 138 -3.51 16.46 -4.37
N PRO A 139 -2.71 15.45 -3.99
CA PRO A 139 -1.52 15.08 -4.76
C PRO A 139 -1.85 14.83 -6.23
N THR A 140 -1.04 15.38 -7.12
CA THR A 140 -1.26 15.21 -8.57
C THR A 140 -0.46 14.05 -9.13
N ALA A 141 -0.90 13.50 -10.26
CA ALA A 141 -0.16 12.46 -10.99
C ALA A 141 1.13 13.00 -11.64
N ALA A 142 1.29 14.32 -11.80
CA ALA A 142 2.50 14.91 -12.33
C ALA A 142 3.64 14.89 -11.29
N GLU A 143 3.32 15.21 -10.04
CA GLU A 143 4.28 15.18 -8.92
C GLU A 143 4.53 13.76 -8.41
N ASN A 144 3.49 12.93 -8.45
CA ASN A 144 3.50 11.58 -7.91
C ASN A 144 3.04 10.60 -9.00
N PRO A 145 3.89 10.33 -10.01
CA PRO A 145 3.51 9.52 -11.15
C PRO A 145 3.13 8.11 -10.73
N ILE A 146 1.98 7.69 -11.24
CA ILE A 146 1.50 6.32 -11.07
C ILE A 146 2.35 5.44 -11.98
N GLN A 147 3.08 4.51 -11.38
CA GLN A 147 3.94 3.59 -12.09
C GLN A 147 3.20 2.28 -12.30
N THR A 148 3.14 1.84 -13.55
CA THR A 148 2.65 0.51 -13.87
C THR A 148 3.72 -0.52 -13.50
N LEU A 149 3.34 -1.51 -12.70
CA LEU A 149 4.27 -2.55 -12.26
C LEU A 149 4.05 -3.85 -12.99
N VAL A 150 2.80 -4.24 -13.19
CA VAL A 150 2.45 -5.51 -13.83
C VAL A 150 1.24 -5.29 -14.72
N ASP A 151 1.40 -5.63 -15.99
CA ASP A 151 0.41 -5.42 -17.04
C ASP A 151 -0.53 -6.63 -17.25
N PHE A 152 -0.77 -7.48 -16.27
CA PHE A 152 -1.44 -8.77 -16.52
C PHE A 152 -2.28 -9.26 -15.35
N VAL A 153 -2.91 -8.38 -14.57
CA VAL A 153 -3.76 -8.85 -13.47
C VAL A 153 -5.08 -9.34 -14.04
N ASP A 154 -5.57 -10.50 -13.60
CA ASP A 154 -6.94 -10.88 -13.96
C ASP A 154 -7.92 -9.92 -13.27
N SER A 155 -8.87 -9.35 -14.03
CA SER A 155 -9.91 -8.51 -13.45
C SER A 155 -11.00 -9.33 -12.76
N ARG A 156 -11.01 -10.66 -13.00
CA ARG A 156 -11.89 -11.62 -12.34
C ARG A 156 -11.01 -12.71 -11.75
N GLY A 157 -11.20 -13.05 -10.48
CA GLY A 157 -10.65 -14.27 -9.94
C GLY A 157 -11.21 -15.36 -10.82
N ALA A 158 -10.30 -16.16 -11.34
CA ALA A 158 -10.57 -17.12 -12.37
C ALA A 158 -11.83 -17.92 -11.99
N VAL A 159 -12.91 -17.67 -12.70
CA VAL A 159 -14.12 -18.48 -12.60
C VAL A 159 -13.82 -19.74 -13.39
N ILE A 160 -13.79 -20.89 -12.72
CA ILE A 160 -13.83 -22.20 -13.36
C ILE A 160 -15.29 -22.60 -13.45
N VAL A 161 -15.83 -22.64 -14.65
CA VAL A 161 -17.11 -23.28 -14.91
C VAL A 161 -16.83 -24.77 -15.07
N ASP A 162 -17.49 -25.63 -14.30
CA ASP A 162 -17.36 -27.07 -14.53
C ASP A 162 -18.06 -27.47 -15.85
N ALA A 163 -17.90 -28.72 -16.27
CA ALA A 163 -18.54 -29.25 -17.47
C ALA A 163 -20.09 -29.19 -17.44
N ASN A 164 -20.70 -28.92 -16.28
CA ASN A 164 -22.14 -28.78 -16.07
C ASN A 164 -22.59 -27.31 -16.00
N GLY A 165 -21.71 -26.34 -16.25
CA GLY A 165 -22.05 -24.93 -16.17
C GLY A 165 -21.98 -24.33 -14.76
N VAL A 166 -21.47 -25.06 -13.77
CA VAL A 166 -21.36 -24.59 -12.39
C VAL A 166 -20.14 -23.70 -12.24
N VAL A 167 -20.38 -22.43 -11.97
CA VAL A 167 -19.36 -21.42 -11.65
C VAL A 167 -18.75 -21.75 -10.28
N THR A 168 -17.52 -22.25 -10.30
CA THR A 168 -16.65 -22.42 -9.13
C THR A 168 -15.52 -21.39 -9.18
N SER A 169 -15.09 -20.86 -8.02
CA SER A 169 -13.91 -20.00 -7.97
C SER A 169 -12.67 -20.87 -8.17
N GLY A 170 -12.00 -20.73 -9.30
CA GLY A 170 -10.78 -21.46 -9.61
C GLY A 170 -9.52 -20.91 -8.96
N VAL A 171 -9.58 -19.68 -8.45
CA VAL A 171 -8.63 -19.25 -7.43
C VAL A 171 -9.16 -19.73 -6.09
N THR A 172 -8.55 -20.78 -5.54
CA THR A 172 -8.65 -21.06 -4.12
C THR A 172 -7.88 -19.97 -3.39
N LEU A 173 -8.59 -18.97 -2.84
CA LEU A 173 -7.98 -18.03 -1.92
C LEU A 173 -7.51 -18.82 -0.70
N SER A 174 -6.21 -19.00 -0.59
CA SER A 174 -5.60 -19.78 0.47
C SER A 174 -4.59 -18.91 1.20
N CYS A 175 -4.83 -18.78 2.50
CA CYS A 175 -3.86 -18.30 3.47
C CYS A 175 -3.22 -19.49 4.19
N ASP A 176 -3.13 -20.67 3.55
CA ASP A 176 -2.71 -21.92 4.18
C ASP A 176 -1.27 -21.86 4.70
N GLU A 177 -0.42 -20.98 4.15
CA GLU A 177 0.92 -20.74 4.72
C GLU A 177 0.87 -20.16 6.15
N PHE A 178 -0.25 -19.57 6.55
CA PHE A 178 -0.47 -19.10 7.91
C PHE A 178 -1.14 -20.12 8.83
N VAL A 179 -1.54 -21.28 8.30
CA VAL A 179 -2.05 -22.37 9.12
C VAL A 179 -0.88 -22.89 9.97
N ALA A 180 -0.95 -22.62 11.27
CA ALA A 180 -0.08 -23.30 12.20
C ALA A 180 -0.56 -24.74 12.37
N ASN A 181 0.39 -25.64 12.60
CA ASN A 181 0.05 -26.99 12.97
C ASN A 181 -0.46 -27.00 14.42
N ASP A 182 -1.48 -27.81 14.70
CA ASP A 182 -1.90 -28.14 16.05
C ASP A 182 -0.80 -28.87 16.83
N GLN A 183 -1.07 -29.19 18.09
CA GLN A 183 -0.14 -29.94 18.95
C GLN A 183 0.18 -31.35 18.43
N THR A 184 -0.58 -31.86 17.46
CA THR A 184 -0.38 -33.16 16.80
C THR A 184 0.37 -33.06 15.47
N GLY A 185 0.74 -31.84 15.05
CA GLY A 185 1.44 -31.60 13.79
C GLY A 185 0.52 -31.49 12.57
N ASN A 186 -0.80 -31.51 12.76
CA ASN A 186 -1.76 -31.37 11.67
C ASN A 186 -2.12 -29.89 11.45
N PRO A 187 -2.32 -29.42 10.21
CA PRO A 187 -2.72 -28.04 9.96
C PRO A 187 -4.04 -27.73 10.66
N ASP A 188 -4.05 -26.68 11.50
CA ASP A 188 -5.23 -26.20 12.23
C ASP A 188 -5.83 -24.96 11.56
N PRO A 189 -6.91 -25.09 10.78
CA PRO A 189 -7.53 -23.96 10.08
C PRO A 189 -8.05 -22.86 11.01
N SER A 190 -8.24 -23.15 12.31
CA SER A 190 -8.66 -22.14 13.29
C SER A 190 -7.56 -21.10 13.55
N THR A 191 -6.31 -21.39 13.19
CA THR A 191 -5.16 -20.48 13.32
C THR A 191 -5.08 -19.45 12.17
N ILE A 192 -5.92 -19.58 11.14
CA ILE A 192 -6.14 -18.56 10.11
C ILE A 192 -6.86 -17.32 10.72
N ALA A 193 -7.37 -17.42 11.95
CA ALA A 193 -8.01 -16.33 12.68
C ALA A 193 -7.10 -15.08 12.74
N GLY A 194 -7.41 -14.11 11.88
CA GLY A 194 -6.67 -12.85 11.75
C GLY A 194 -6.24 -12.52 10.32
N ALA A 195 -6.15 -13.51 9.41
CA ALA A 195 -5.86 -13.29 8.00
C ALA A 195 -7.00 -12.50 7.32
N LEU A 196 -6.84 -11.19 7.23
CA LEU A 196 -7.76 -10.33 6.50
C LEU A 196 -7.49 -10.46 4.99
N SER A 197 -8.32 -11.25 4.30
CA SER A 197 -8.50 -11.15 2.85
C SER A 197 -9.79 -10.35 2.55
N PRO A 198 -9.92 -9.70 1.38
CA PRO A 198 -11.20 -9.14 0.96
C PRO A 198 -12.27 -10.26 1.03
N PRO A 199 -13.44 -10.02 1.64
CA PRO A 199 -14.46 -11.06 1.74
C PRO A 199 -14.94 -11.45 0.33
N ILE A 200 -14.82 -12.75 0.00
CA ILE A 200 -15.43 -13.37 -1.21
C ILE A 200 -16.96 -13.23 -1.18
N ALA A 201 -17.53 -12.96 0.01
CA ALA A 201 -18.84 -13.40 0.43
C ALA A 201 -20.05 -12.95 -0.42
N ASN A 202 -19.95 -11.95 -1.30
CA ASN A 202 -21.13 -11.42 -1.99
C ASN A 202 -21.05 -11.36 -3.52
N ASN A 203 -19.89 -11.62 -4.16
CA ASN A 203 -19.82 -11.65 -5.63
C ASN A 203 -18.56 -12.39 -6.12
N PRO A 204 -18.66 -13.62 -6.66
CA PRO A 204 -17.52 -14.31 -7.27
C PRO A 204 -16.93 -13.56 -8.48
N ASN A 205 -17.66 -12.60 -9.07
CA ASN A 205 -17.13 -11.71 -10.11
C ASN A 205 -16.23 -10.58 -9.57
N ASN A 206 -16.12 -10.41 -8.25
CA ASN A 206 -15.28 -9.40 -7.59
C ASN A 206 -13.98 -9.96 -7.00
N VAL A 207 -13.67 -11.24 -7.24
CA VAL A 207 -12.33 -11.72 -6.96
C VAL A 207 -11.43 -11.03 -7.98
N TYR A 208 -10.29 -10.51 -7.57
CA TYR A 208 -9.29 -9.93 -8.48
C TYR A 208 -8.14 -10.94 -8.58
N GLY A 209 -7.29 -10.86 -9.61
CA GLY A 209 -6.03 -11.61 -9.72
C GLY A 209 -5.00 -11.21 -8.65
N PHE A 210 -5.45 -10.92 -7.43
CA PHE A 210 -4.68 -10.41 -6.32
C PHE A 210 -5.42 -10.68 -5.01
N TYR A 211 -4.70 -11.16 -4.00
CA TYR A 211 -5.19 -11.21 -2.63
C TYR A 211 -4.05 -11.02 -1.63
N ALA A 212 -4.40 -10.58 -0.43
CA ALA A 212 -3.48 -10.47 0.70
C ALA A 212 -4.00 -11.30 1.86
N CYS A 213 -3.08 -11.90 2.59
CA CYS A 213 -3.30 -12.50 3.89
C CYS A 213 -2.48 -11.69 4.90
N VAL A 214 -3.11 -11.22 5.98
CA VAL A 214 -2.43 -10.42 7.02
C VAL A 214 -2.51 -11.15 8.34
N ARG A 215 -1.40 -11.63 8.88
CA ARG A 215 -1.34 -12.24 10.21
C ARG A 215 -0.77 -11.25 11.23
N GLY A 216 -1.38 -11.16 12.41
CA GLY A 216 -0.89 -10.30 13.50
C GLY A 216 -1.28 -8.81 13.39
N GLY A 217 -2.47 -8.51 12.85
CA GLY A 217 -2.98 -7.14 12.71
C GLY A 217 -3.86 -6.66 13.86
N GLY A 218 -3.65 -5.42 14.31
CA GLY A 218 -4.53 -4.72 15.26
C GLY A 218 -3.92 -3.39 15.72
N VAL A 219 -4.76 -2.39 16.00
CA VAL A 219 -4.37 -1.28 16.87
C VAL A 219 -4.09 -1.91 18.23
N GLY A 220 -2.82 -1.99 18.62
CA GLY A 220 -2.51 -2.32 19.99
C GLY A 220 -3.27 -1.35 20.89
N ASN A 221 -4.15 -1.86 21.75
CA ASN A 221 -4.75 -1.03 22.79
C ASN A 221 -3.80 -1.01 24.01
N SER A 222 -4.19 -0.37 25.10
CA SER A 222 -3.38 -0.31 26.33
C SER A 222 -2.97 -1.69 26.89
N ASN A 223 -3.61 -2.78 26.44
CA ASN A 223 -3.39 -4.15 26.91
C ASN A 223 -2.80 -5.10 25.86
N ILE A 224 -2.67 -4.66 24.59
CA ILE A 224 -2.14 -5.46 23.49
C ILE A 224 -1.01 -4.66 22.86
N SER A 225 0.24 -5.12 23.01
CA SER A 225 1.36 -4.49 22.28
C SER A 225 1.08 -4.57 20.79
N GLY A 226 1.24 -3.47 20.05
CA GLY A 226 1.19 -3.52 18.59
C GLY A 226 2.09 -4.64 18.08
N VAL A 227 1.49 -5.67 17.48
CA VAL A 227 2.21 -6.87 17.05
C VAL A 227 2.80 -6.63 15.67
N ASN A 228 3.94 -7.26 15.37
CA ASN A 228 4.47 -7.28 14.01
C ASN A 228 3.42 -7.88 13.07
N GLN A 229 3.16 -7.22 11.95
CA GLN A 229 2.24 -7.76 10.94
C GLN A 229 3.05 -8.56 9.93
N ASP A 230 2.55 -9.73 9.59
CA ASP A 230 3.10 -10.60 8.56
C ASP A 230 2.10 -10.62 7.41
N VAL A 231 2.48 -10.01 6.29
CA VAL A 231 1.61 -9.86 5.12
C VAL A 231 2.13 -10.76 4.02
N VAL A 232 1.32 -11.73 3.60
CA VAL A 232 1.52 -12.49 2.37
C VAL A 232 0.66 -11.87 1.29
N LEU A 233 1.30 -11.52 0.18
CA LEU A 233 0.66 -10.92 -0.97
C LEU A 233 0.80 -11.85 -2.16
N THR A 234 -0.33 -12.20 -2.78
CA THR A 234 -0.35 -13.09 -3.93
C THR A 234 -0.97 -12.37 -5.13
N ILE A 235 -0.25 -12.35 -6.25
CA ILE A 235 -0.73 -11.85 -7.54
C ILE A 235 -0.89 -13.03 -8.48
N VAL A 236 -2.07 -13.17 -9.09
CA VAL A 236 -2.41 -14.14 -10.14
C VAL A 236 -2.56 -13.38 -11.46
N GLY A 237 -1.75 -13.74 -12.44
CA GLY A 237 -1.72 -13.06 -13.73
C GLY A 237 -2.53 -13.77 -14.83
N ASN A 238 -3.11 -13.00 -15.75
CA ASN A 238 -3.80 -13.46 -16.96
C ASN A 238 -3.01 -13.05 -18.22
N VAL A 239 -2.70 -14.02 -19.09
CA VAL A 239 -1.89 -13.83 -20.31
C VAL A 239 -2.71 -13.45 -21.55
N ALA A 240 -4.01 -13.19 -21.42
CA ALA A 240 -4.89 -12.82 -22.53
C ALA A 240 -4.35 -11.58 -23.28
N GLY A 241 -4.30 -11.67 -24.61
CA GLY A 241 -3.86 -10.57 -25.48
C GLY A 241 -2.34 -10.44 -25.69
N LYS A 242 -1.51 -11.30 -25.09
CA LYS A 242 -0.05 -11.28 -25.30
C LYS A 242 0.40 -12.10 -26.52
N GLY A 243 1.28 -11.52 -27.33
CA GLY A 243 2.03 -12.25 -28.36
C GLY A 243 2.92 -13.32 -27.71
N GLY A 244 3.03 -14.50 -28.34
CA GLY A 244 3.78 -15.65 -27.80
C GLY A 244 2.94 -16.60 -26.95
N PHE A 245 1.74 -16.19 -26.52
CA PHE A 245 0.73 -17.11 -26.00
C PHE A 245 -0.28 -17.39 -27.11
N PRO A 246 -0.71 -18.66 -27.33
CA PRO A 246 -1.63 -18.95 -28.42
C PRO A 246 -2.96 -18.22 -28.14
N LYS A 247 -3.48 -17.50 -29.15
CA LYS A 247 -4.81 -16.87 -29.08
C LYS A 247 -5.83 -17.93 -28.70
N ALA A 248 -6.69 -17.62 -27.74
CA ALA A 248 -7.72 -18.53 -27.30
C ALA A 248 -8.69 -18.81 -28.47
N GLU A 249 -8.91 -20.09 -28.78
CA GLU A 249 -10.18 -20.49 -29.38
C GLU A 249 -11.22 -20.52 -28.25
N ALA A 250 -12.48 -20.17 -28.55
CA ALA A 250 -13.50 -19.81 -27.57
C ALA A 250 -13.82 -20.87 -26.49
N ALA A 251 -13.36 -22.10 -26.63
CA ALA A 251 -13.58 -23.20 -25.69
C ALA A 251 -12.47 -23.40 -24.64
N ASP A 252 -11.35 -22.66 -24.75
CA ASP A 252 -10.10 -22.96 -24.02
C ASP A 252 -9.65 -21.80 -23.09
N GLU A 253 -10.55 -20.86 -22.82
CA GLU A 253 -10.30 -19.69 -21.96
C GLU A 253 -10.12 -20.10 -20.47
N GLU A 254 -10.72 -21.22 -20.08
CA GLU A 254 -10.85 -21.73 -18.71
C GLU A 254 -9.58 -22.38 -18.15
N THR A 255 -8.80 -23.04 -19.00
CA THR A 255 -7.56 -23.75 -18.61
C THR A 255 -6.31 -22.87 -18.67
N ARG A 256 -6.40 -21.66 -19.25
CA ARG A 256 -5.23 -20.79 -19.49
C ARG A 256 -5.10 -19.59 -18.57
N VAL A 257 -6.06 -19.40 -17.66
CA VAL A 257 -6.07 -18.30 -16.68
C VAL A 257 -4.86 -18.37 -15.72
N TYR A 258 -4.14 -19.50 -15.68
CA TYR A 258 -3.04 -19.74 -14.72
C TYR A 258 -1.68 -20.03 -15.36
N ARG A 259 -1.42 -19.56 -16.58
CA ARG A 259 -0.09 -19.77 -17.21
C ARG A 259 1.03 -18.99 -16.53
N LEU A 260 0.70 -18.05 -15.64
CA LEU A 260 1.68 -17.40 -14.79
C LEU A 260 1.55 -17.96 -13.39
N SER A 261 2.66 -18.51 -12.88
CA SER A 261 2.78 -18.87 -11.48
C SER A 261 2.44 -17.65 -10.62
N PRO A 262 1.66 -17.83 -9.53
CA PRO A 262 1.34 -16.73 -8.64
C PRO A 262 2.65 -16.12 -8.11
N LEU A 263 2.76 -14.79 -8.19
CA LEU A 263 3.87 -14.09 -7.57
C LEU A 263 3.50 -13.82 -6.13
N GLN A 264 4.29 -14.38 -5.22
CA GLN A 264 4.10 -14.22 -3.80
C GLN A 264 5.21 -13.36 -3.19
N THR A 265 4.84 -12.39 -2.37
CA THR A 265 5.79 -11.66 -1.53
C THR A 265 5.32 -11.64 -0.08
N ARG A 266 6.28 -11.69 0.84
CA ARG A 266 6.05 -11.70 2.27
C ARG A 266 6.74 -10.50 2.91
N VAL A 267 5.98 -9.73 3.68
CA VAL A 267 6.47 -8.52 4.34
C VAL A 267 6.24 -8.63 5.83
N LEU A 268 7.34 -8.52 6.59
CA LEU A 268 7.28 -8.33 8.04
C LEU A 268 7.26 -6.84 8.35
N VAL A 269 6.10 -6.32 8.76
CA VAL A 269 5.94 -4.94 9.20
C VAL A 269 6.24 -4.89 10.70
N ARG A 270 7.33 -4.21 11.06
CA ARG A 270 7.68 -3.96 12.46
C ARG A 270 7.22 -2.56 12.85
N GLY A 271 6.26 -2.46 13.76
CA GLY A 271 5.92 -1.20 14.40
C GLY A 271 7.01 -0.82 15.40
N VAL A 272 7.63 0.34 15.26
CA VAL A 272 8.48 0.90 16.33
C VAL A 272 7.55 1.52 17.37
N VAL A 273 7.14 0.73 18.36
CA VAL A 273 6.36 1.23 19.50
C VAL A 273 7.32 1.73 20.56
N ARG A 274 7.33 3.06 20.79
CA ARG A 274 7.99 3.80 21.88
C ARG A 274 9.39 3.30 22.28
N LYS A 275 10.42 3.95 21.74
CA LYS A 275 11.69 4.05 22.47
C LYS A 275 11.48 5.12 23.54
N GLN A 276 11.17 4.72 24.77
CA GLN A 276 11.26 5.63 25.91
C GLN A 276 12.72 6.10 25.99
N GLY A 277 12.92 7.40 25.83
CA GLY A 277 14.13 8.12 26.21
C GLY A 277 13.84 8.94 27.45
#